data_AF-A0A964B6T1-F1
#
_entry.id   AF-A0A964B6T1-F1
#
_cell.length_a   1.000
_cell.length_b   1.000
_cell.length_c   1.000
_cell.angle_alpha   90.00
_cell.angle_beta   90.00
_cell.angle_gamma   90.00
#
_symmetry.space_group_name_H-M   'P 1'
#
loop_
_entity.id
_entity.type
_entity.pdbx_description
1 polymer ?
#
loop_
_entity_poly.entity_id
_entity_poly.type
_entity_poly.pdbx_seq_one_letter_code
_entity_poly.pdbx_strand_id
1 'polypeptide(L)'
;MGATYKRFGGRLVLAAALAACLASGAAQAGPFAEFESDLRGVYAIYRNALFATNQNKPEESAKTVAALSQGWSKLEAKWAKAAPPQYADDAQFAPTLSEAAKDIATASKQIADGQLGVAHLTLEKIRDQLGALRVRNNISTSSDRMNEFHEEMEKTLEHLKGDLTPAALGALRGEAAVLAYLADRIAAAPPPEAKGSTDFDKLIGATKAAVKSLREAVASGDAAGAKRALMGLKKPYAMLFLKFG
;
A
#
# COMPACT_ATOMS: atom_id res chain seq x y z
N MET A 1 75.11 43.17 -14.79
CA MET A 1 73.90 43.50 -14.00
C MET A 1 72.81 42.53 -14.42
N GLY A 2 72.50 41.58 -13.54
CA GLY A 2 71.51 40.52 -13.80
C GLY A 2 70.13 40.87 -13.26
N ALA A 3 69.09 40.37 -13.91
CA ALA A 3 67.75 40.25 -13.34
C ALA A 3 67.06 39.00 -13.90
N THR A 4 66.89 38.02 -13.02
CA THR A 4 66.20 36.75 -13.20
C THR A 4 64.70 36.97 -12.99
N TYR A 5 63.86 36.75 -14.00
CA TYR A 5 62.40 36.76 -13.82
C TYR A 5 61.89 35.37 -13.41
N LYS A 6 61.42 35.26 -12.16
CA LYS A 6 60.72 34.10 -11.60
C LYS A 6 59.31 33.98 -12.19
N ARG A 7 59.00 32.81 -12.76
CA ARG A 7 57.63 32.33 -13.03
C ARG A 7 56.99 31.87 -11.71
N PHE A 8 55.95 32.54 -11.23
CA PHE A 8 55.05 32.00 -10.21
C PHE A 8 53.65 32.62 -10.40
N GLY A 9 52.59 31.80 -10.38
CA GLY A 9 51.26 32.30 -9.98
C GLY A 9 50.01 31.87 -10.77
N GLY A 10 50.10 31.15 -11.90
CA GLY A 10 48.91 30.92 -12.74
C GLY A 10 48.04 29.69 -12.41
N ARG A 11 48.55 28.71 -11.66
CA ARG A 11 47.88 27.40 -11.48
C ARG A 11 47.00 27.29 -10.23
N LEU A 12 46.96 28.31 -9.38
CA LEU A 12 46.20 28.28 -8.13
C LEU A 12 44.80 28.91 -8.19
N VAL A 13 44.42 29.53 -9.30
CA VAL A 13 43.08 30.13 -9.45
C VAL A 13 42.04 29.14 -10.00
N LEU A 14 42.46 28.07 -10.69
CA LEU A 14 41.53 27.08 -11.24
C LEU A 14 41.07 26.01 -10.23
N ALA A 15 41.78 25.81 -9.12
CA ALA A 15 41.44 24.80 -8.11
C ALA A 15 40.35 25.26 -7.13
N ALA A 16 40.15 26.58 -6.96
CA ALA A 16 39.14 27.13 -6.07
C ALA A 16 37.74 27.18 -6.68
N ALA A 17 37.61 27.19 -8.02
CA ALA A 17 36.32 27.22 -8.70
C ALA A 17 35.63 25.84 -8.78
N LEU A 18 36.40 24.74 -8.68
CA LEU A 18 35.84 23.37 -8.75
C LEU A 18 35.38 22.82 -7.38
N ALA A 19 35.85 23.40 -6.28
CA ALA A 19 35.47 23.00 -4.92
C ALA A 19 34.10 23.56 -4.48
N ALA A 20 33.59 24.60 -5.16
CA ALA A 20 32.30 25.22 -4.83
C ALA A 20 31.07 24.46 -5.39
N CYS A 21 31.25 23.50 -6.30
CA CYS A 21 30.17 22.70 -6.86
C CYS A 21 29.89 21.39 -6.09
N LEU A 22 30.66 21.07 -5.04
CA LEU A 22 30.50 19.86 -4.23
C LEU A 22 29.79 20.10 -2.89
N ALA A 23 29.32 21.33 -2.64
CA ALA A 23 28.28 21.56 -1.65
C ALA A 23 26.92 21.11 -2.23
N SER A 24 26.82 19.83 -2.57
CA SER A 24 25.55 19.16 -2.80
C SER A 24 24.81 19.18 -1.47
N GLY A 25 24.04 20.25 -1.23
CA GLY A 25 23.08 20.29 -0.16
C GLY A 25 22.25 19.00 -0.23
N ALA A 26 22.06 18.35 0.92
CA ALA A 26 21.18 17.20 1.00
C ALA A 26 19.89 17.55 0.26
N ALA A 27 19.58 16.83 -0.82
CA ALA A 27 18.40 17.10 -1.61
C ALA A 27 17.19 17.00 -0.68
N GLN A 28 16.64 18.15 -0.30
CA GLN A 28 15.45 18.20 0.54
C GLN A 28 14.35 17.50 -0.24
N ALA A 29 13.72 16.49 0.36
CA ALA A 29 12.55 15.86 -0.24
C ALA A 29 11.53 16.95 -0.56
N GLY A 30 11.13 17.07 -1.83
CA GLY A 30 10.08 18.02 -2.22
C GLY A 30 8.73 17.63 -1.61
N PRO A 31 7.73 18.53 -1.63
CA PRO A 31 6.43 18.30 -1.00
C PRO A 31 5.72 17.02 -1.46
N PHE A 32 5.94 16.60 -2.71
CA PHE A 32 5.48 15.30 -3.21
C PHE A 32 6.04 14.13 -2.38
N ALA A 33 7.36 14.04 -2.26
CA ALA A 33 8.03 12.93 -1.60
C ALA A 33 7.74 12.93 -0.08
N GLU A 34 7.62 14.11 0.51
CA GLU A 34 7.26 14.29 1.91
C GLU A 34 5.83 13.81 2.20
N PHE A 35 4.84 14.25 1.41
CA PHE A 35 3.46 13.79 1.57
C PHE A 35 3.35 12.28 1.41
N GLU A 36 3.96 11.73 0.35
CA GLU A 36 3.90 10.29 0.08
C GLU A 36 4.57 9.47 1.21
N SER A 37 5.62 10.02 1.84
CA SER A 37 6.24 9.41 3.02
C SER A 37 5.34 9.47 4.24
N ASP A 38 4.75 10.62 4.53
CA ASP A 38 3.82 10.79 5.66
C ASP A 38 2.60 9.88 5.51
N LEU A 39 1.99 9.85 4.32
CA LEU A 39 0.84 9.01 4.03
C LEU A 39 1.19 7.53 4.18
N ARG A 40 2.31 7.04 3.62
CA ARG A 40 2.74 5.65 3.80
C ARG A 40 2.96 5.30 5.28
N GLY A 41 3.54 6.21 6.06
CA GLY A 41 3.75 6.00 7.49
C GLY A 41 2.43 5.79 8.25
N VAL A 42 1.42 6.63 7.98
CA VAL A 42 0.09 6.48 8.60
C VAL A 42 -0.66 5.26 8.03
N TYR A 43 -0.51 4.99 6.73
CA TYR A 43 -1.13 3.84 6.07
C TYR A 43 -0.63 2.51 6.64
N ALA A 44 0.63 2.42 7.07
CA ALA A 44 1.15 1.24 7.78
C ALA A 44 0.41 0.98 9.12
N ILE A 45 0.08 2.05 9.85
CA ILE A 45 -0.71 1.94 11.09
C ILE A 45 -2.14 1.51 10.78
N TYR A 46 -2.72 2.05 9.70
CA TYR A 46 -4.03 1.66 9.20
C TYR A 46 -4.12 0.17 8.88
N ARG A 47 -3.14 -0.40 8.20
CA ARG A 47 -3.11 -1.84 7.89
C ARG A 47 -3.09 -2.70 9.15
N ASN A 48 -2.35 -2.28 10.17
CA ASN A 48 -2.34 -2.96 11.47
C ASN A 48 -3.73 -2.91 12.14
N ALA A 49 -4.44 -1.79 12.06
CA ALA A 49 -5.79 -1.66 12.59
C ALA A 49 -6.80 -2.56 11.84
N LEU A 50 -6.75 -2.61 10.51
CA LEU A 50 -7.55 -3.54 9.70
C LEU A 50 -7.27 -4.99 10.08
N PHE A 51 -5.99 -5.34 10.23
CA PHE A 51 -5.60 -6.70 10.57
C PHE A 51 -6.07 -7.07 11.99
N ALA A 52 -5.87 -6.22 12.99
CA ALA A 52 -6.29 -6.48 14.37
C ALA A 52 -7.82 -6.65 14.50
N THR A 53 -8.60 -5.81 13.79
CA THR A 53 -10.07 -5.91 13.78
C THR A 53 -10.55 -7.19 13.10
N ASN A 54 -9.95 -7.57 11.96
CA ASN A 54 -10.25 -8.84 11.28
C ASN A 54 -9.88 -10.08 12.12
N GLN A 55 -8.81 -9.99 12.91
CA GLN A 55 -8.37 -11.07 13.81
C GLN A 55 -9.17 -11.13 15.12
N ASN A 56 -10.20 -10.30 15.29
CA ASN A 56 -11.05 -10.21 16.48
C ASN A 56 -10.24 -9.96 17.76
N LYS A 57 -9.24 -9.06 17.69
CA LYS A 57 -8.36 -8.70 18.81
C LYS A 57 -8.72 -7.33 19.39
N PRO A 58 -9.57 -7.22 20.42
CA PRO A 58 -10.11 -5.94 20.86
C PRO A 58 -9.07 -4.96 21.38
N GLU A 59 -8.16 -5.39 22.25
CA GLU A 59 -7.11 -4.52 22.83
C GLU A 59 -6.13 -4.01 21.76
N GLU A 60 -5.69 -4.90 20.87
CA GLU A 60 -4.80 -4.55 19.76
C GLU A 60 -5.50 -3.60 18.78
N SER A 61 -6.79 -3.82 18.51
CA SER A 61 -7.62 -2.94 17.66
C SER A 61 -7.74 -1.55 18.27
N ALA A 62 -8.06 -1.45 19.57
CA ALA A 62 -8.17 -0.17 20.27
C ALA A 62 -6.85 0.60 20.25
N LYS A 63 -5.74 -0.08 20.54
CA LYS A 63 -4.39 0.52 20.51
C LYS A 63 -4.02 1.03 19.12
N THR A 64 -4.22 0.22 18.09
CA THR A 64 -3.82 0.55 16.71
C THR A 64 -4.70 1.64 16.11
N VAL A 65 -6.02 1.63 16.37
CA VAL A 65 -6.91 2.71 15.91
C VAL A 65 -6.63 4.03 16.64
N ALA A 66 -6.29 4.00 17.93
CA ALA A 66 -5.84 5.21 18.63
C ALA A 66 -4.55 5.79 18.01
N ALA A 67 -3.57 4.94 17.68
CA ALA A 67 -2.36 5.37 16.98
C ALA A 67 -2.66 5.90 15.56
N LEU A 68 -3.59 5.26 14.85
CA LEU A 68 -4.04 5.69 13.53
C LEU A 68 -4.68 7.08 13.60
N SER A 69 -5.57 7.32 14.56
CA SER A 69 -6.21 8.63 14.77
C SER A 69 -5.18 9.73 15.01
N GLN A 70 -4.17 9.48 15.86
CA GLN A 70 -3.09 10.43 16.11
C GLN A 70 -2.23 10.70 14.87
N GLY A 71 -1.85 9.65 14.13
CA GLY A 71 -1.08 9.78 12.89
C GLY A 71 -1.84 10.54 11.82
N TRP A 72 -3.12 10.21 11.63
CA TRP A 72 -4.01 10.85 10.66
C TRP A 72 -4.23 12.33 10.98
N SER A 73 -4.44 12.68 12.24
CA SER A 73 -4.57 14.07 12.67
C SER A 73 -3.34 14.91 12.33
N LYS A 74 -2.12 14.35 12.49
CA LYS A 74 -0.88 15.02 12.08
C LYS A 74 -0.78 15.18 10.56
N LEU A 75 -1.17 14.16 9.80
CA LEU A 75 -1.22 14.21 8.34
C LEU A 75 -2.17 15.31 7.85
N GLU A 76 -3.40 15.33 8.38
CA GLU A 76 -4.42 16.33 8.03
C GLU A 76 -3.97 17.75 8.40
N ALA A 77 -3.44 17.95 9.61
CA ALA A 77 -2.96 19.24 10.08
C ALA A 77 -1.86 19.83 9.17
N LYS A 78 -1.02 18.97 8.59
CA LYS A 78 0.06 19.37 7.69
C LYS A 78 -0.41 19.63 6.27
N TRP A 79 -1.25 18.76 5.72
CA TRP A 79 -1.52 18.73 4.27
C TRP A 79 -2.88 19.27 3.87
N ALA A 80 -3.90 19.24 4.74
CA ALA A 80 -5.27 19.62 4.34
C ALA A 80 -5.41 21.09 3.90
N LYS A 81 -4.55 21.99 4.38
CA LYS A 81 -4.56 23.41 4.00
C LYS A 81 -3.69 23.72 2.77
N ALA A 82 -2.76 22.83 2.45
CA ALA A 82 -1.81 22.99 1.36
C ALA A 82 -1.57 21.62 0.74
N ALA A 83 -2.42 21.26 -0.22
CA ALA A 83 -2.32 19.99 -0.91
C ALA A 83 -0.93 19.86 -1.59
N PRO A 84 -0.33 18.66 -1.61
CA PRO A 84 0.93 18.46 -2.30
C PRO A 84 0.70 18.58 -3.83
N PRO A 85 1.76 18.82 -4.63
CA PRO A 85 1.62 19.18 -6.05
C PRO A 85 0.75 18.24 -6.88
N GLN A 86 0.77 16.94 -6.60
CA GLN A 86 -0.02 15.93 -7.32
C GLN A 86 -1.53 15.97 -7.03
N TYR A 87 -1.96 16.73 -6.03
CA TYR A 87 -3.36 16.93 -5.65
C TYR A 87 -3.75 18.42 -5.59
N ALA A 88 -2.90 19.32 -6.09
CA ALA A 88 -3.06 20.77 -5.93
C ALA A 88 -4.38 21.30 -6.54
N ASP A 89 -4.82 20.69 -7.63
CA ASP A 89 -6.05 21.07 -8.34
C ASP A 89 -7.29 20.27 -7.89
N ASP A 90 -7.15 19.35 -6.94
CA ASP A 90 -8.24 18.52 -6.47
C ASP A 90 -8.96 19.14 -5.26
N ALA A 91 -10.09 19.79 -5.53
CA ALA A 91 -10.95 20.36 -4.48
C ALA A 91 -11.46 19.32 -3.46
N GLN A 92 -11.43 18.03 -3.78
CA GLN A 92 -11.81 16.94 -2.88
C GLN A 92 -10.64 16.37 -2.07
N PHE A 93 -9.41 16.85 -2.25
CA PHE A 93 -8.25 16.39 -1.48
C PHE A 93 -8.47 16.51 0.04
N ALA A 94 -8.68 17.73 0.54
CA ALA A 94 -8.88 17.96 1.97
C ALA A 94 -10.19 17.32 2.49
N PRO A 95 -11.33 17.39 1.78
CA PRO A 95 -12.53 16.63 2.15
C PRO A 95 -12.30 15.11 2.29
N THR A 96 -11.48 14.51 1.43
CA THR A 96 -11.15 13.07 1.52
C THR A 96 -10.39 12.75 2.80
N LEU A 97 -9.42 13.58 3.19
CA LEU A 97 -8.69 13.39 4.45
C LEU A 97 -9.63 13.54 5.66
N SER A 98 -10.54 14.51 5.62
CA SER A 98 -11.51 14.73 6.69
C SER A 98 -12.51 13.58 6.83
N GLU A 99 -12.99 13.02 5.72
CA GLU A 99 -13.91 11.88 5.76
C GLU A 99 -13.24 10.62 6.33
N ALA A 100 -12.00 10.33 5.93
CA ALA A 100 -11.22 9.25 6.53
C ALA A 100 -11.04 9.45 8.06
N ALA A 101 -10.84 10.69 8.53
CA ALA A 101 -10.78 10.98 9.95
C ALA A 101 -12.10 10.65 10.69
N LYS A 102 -13.26 10.91 10.06
CA LYS A 102 -14.57 10.54 10.62
C LYS A 102 -14.77 9.03 10.67
N ASP A 103 -14.35 8.29 9.65
CA ASP A 103 -14.41 6.83 9.66
C ASP A 103 -13.48 6.24 10.74
N ILE A 104 -12.28 6.80 10.96
CA ILE A 104 -11.39 6.40 12.08
C ILE A 104 -12.07 6.63 13.44
N ALA A 105 -12.71 7.79 13.63
CA ALA A 105 -13.45 8.11 14.86
C ALA A 105 -14.66 7.18 15.06
N THR A 106 -15.33 6.80 13.98
CA THR A 106 -16.46 5.87 14.00
C THR A 106 -16.01 4.45 14.35
N ALA A 107 -14.94 3.97 13.72
CA ALA A 107 -14.32 2.68 14.02
C ALA A 107 -13.86 2.60 15.49
N SER A 108 -13.32 3.69 16.04
CA SER A 108 -12.95 3.78 17.46
C SER A 108 -14.13 3.50 18.39
N LYS A 109 -15.30 4.08 18.10
CA LYS A 109 -16.53 3.84 18.88
C LYS A 109 -17.02 2.40 18.75
N GLN A 110 -17.05 1.88 17.52
CA GLN A 110 -17.44 0.49 17.25
C GLN A 110 -16.53 -0.51 17.98
N ILE A 111 -15.22 -0.25 18.06
CA ILE A 111 -14.29 -1.09 18.83
C ILE A 111 -14.61 -1.03 20.32
N ALA A 112 -14.89 0.15 20.87
CA ALA A 112 -15.29 0.31 22.27
C ALA A 112 -16.60 -0.44 22.59
N ASP A 113 -17.51 -0.52 21.62
CA ASP A 113 -18.77 -1.26 21.72
C ASP A 113 -18.62 -2.77 21.43
N GLY A 114 -17.40 -3.27 21.22
CA GLY A 114 -17.12 -4.68 20.91
C GLY A 114 -17.47 -5.12 19.48
N GLN A 115 -17.81 -4.18 18.60
CA GLN A 115 -18.26 -4.42 17.23
C GLN A 115 -17.09 -4.50 16.24
N LEU A 116 -16.12 -5.40 16.48
CA LEU A 116 -14.88 -5.46 15.71
C LEU A 116 -15.08 -5.72 14.21
N GLY A 117 -16.05 -6.56 13.83
CA GLY A 117 -16.39 -6.77 12.41
C GLY A 117 -16.94 -5.52 11.73
N VAL A 118 -17.75 -4.72 12.45
CA VAL A 118 -18.29 -3.46 11.92
C VAL A 118 -17.19 -2.39 11.84
N ALA A 119 -16.30 -2.37 12.83
CA ALA A 119 -15.10 -1.51 12.82
C ALA A 119 -14.19 -1.83 11.63
N HIS A 120 -13.99 -3.13 11.34
CA HIS A 120 -13.22 -3.56 10.18
C HIS A 120 -13.79 -2.98 8.88
N LEU A 121 -15.09 -3.19 8.62
CA LEU A 121 -15.77 -2.66 7.43
C LEU A 121 -15.73 -1.13 7.35
N THR A 122 -15.82 -0.45 8.51
CA THR A 122 -15.71 1.02 8.56
C THR A 122 -14.31 1.49 8.19
N LEU A 123 -13.26 0.80 8.68
CA LEU A 123 -11.88 1.08 8.31
C LEU A 123 -11.62 0.80 6.82
N GLU A 124 -12.24 -0.20 6.22
CA GLU A 124 -12.06 -0.47 4.78
C GLU A 124 -12.39 0.74 3.91
N LYS A 125 -13.39 1.55 4.26
CA LYS A 125 -13.75 2.77 3.52
C LYS A 125 -12.59 3.73 3.29
N ILE A 126 -11.62 3.78 4.21
CA ILE A 126 -10.44 4.65 4.09
C ILE A 126 -9.61 4.28 2.86
N ARG A 127 -9.46 2.98 2.55
CA ARG A 127 -8.73 2.55 1.35
C ARG A 127 -9.48 2.95 0.08
N ASP A 128 -10.81 2.88 0.09
CA ASP A 128 -11.66 3.21 -1.05
C ASP A 128 -11.63 4.72 -1.32
N GLN A 129 -11.68 5.53 -0.26
CA GLN A 129 -11.52 6.99 -0.30
C GLN A 129 -10.17 7.40 -0.90
N LEU A 130 -9.08 6.79 -0.41
CA LEU A 130 -7.73 7.06 -0.92
C LEU A 130 -7.52 6.55 -2.35
N GLY A 131 -8.10 5.40 -2.69
CA GLY A 131 -8.11 4.88 -4.06
C GLY A 131 -8.82 5.83 -5.01
N ALA A 132 -10.02 6.30 -4.65
CA ALA A 132 -10.78 7.27 -5.43
C ALA A 132 -10.04 8.61 -5.59
N LEU A 133 -9.32 9.06 -4.55
CA LEU A 133 -8.42 10.22 -4.62
C LEU A 133 -7.31 10.02 -5.64
N ARG A 134 -6.66 8.86 -5.64
CA ARG A 134 -5.59 8.58 -6.61
C ARG A 134 -6.12 8.46 -8.03
N VAL A 135 -7.23 7.76 -8.23
CA VAL A 135 -7.86 7.58 -9.55
C VAL A 135 -8.20 8.92 -10.19
N ARG A 136 -8.88 9.83 -9.49
CA ARG A 136 -9.26 11.14 -10.07
C ARG A 136 -8.08 12.08 -10.34
N ASN A 137 -6.89 11.76 -9.80
CA ASN A 137 -5.64 12.46 -10.06
C ASN A 137 -4.67 11.66 -10.95
N ASN A 138 -5.13 10.57 -11.60
CA ASN A 138 -4.33 9.71 -12.48
C ASN A 138 -3.09 9.09 -11.80
N ILE A 139 -3.20 8.77 -10.52
CA ILE A 139 -2.15 8.16 -9.71
C ILE A 139 -2.49 6.69 -9.48
N SER A 140 -1.48 5.82 -9.52
CA SER A 140 -1.62 4.40 -9.16
C SER A 140 -0.43 3.94 -8.32
N THR A 141 -0.71 3.49 -7.10
CA THR A 141 0.28 3.07 -6.10
C THR A 141 0.33 1.56 -5.93
N SER A 142 1.36 1.06 -5.23
CA SER A 142 1.42 -0.36 -4.85
C SER A 142 0.19 -0.80 -4.05
N SER A 143 -0.30 0.07 -3.15
CA SER A 143 -1.51 -0.18 -2.36
C SER A 143 -2.76 -0.35 -3.21
N ASP A 144 -2.92 0.43 -4.29
CA ASP A 144 -4.05 0.27 -5.21
C ASP A 144 -4.01 -1.08 -5.90
N ARG A 145 -2.83 -1.53 -6.34
CA ARG A 145 -2.66 -2.87 -6.96
C ARG A 145 -2.96 -4.00 -5.97
N MET A 146 -2.64 -3.82 -4.69
CA MET A 146 -3.01 -4.78 -3.64
C MET A 146 -4.52 -4.79 -3.39
N ASN A 147 -5.16 -3.62 -3.36
CA ASN A 147 -6.61 -3.52 -3.23
C ASN A 147 -7.34 -4.16 -4.41
N GLU A 148 -6.90 -3.94 -5.65
CA GLU A 148 -7.46 -4.61 -6.83
C GLU A 148 -7.39 -6.15 -6.70
N PHE A 149 -6.24 -6.68 -6.23
CA PHE A 149 -6.11 -8.11 -5.94
C PHE A 149 -7.07 -8.56 -4.83
N HIS A 150 -7.20 -7.77 -3.75
CA HIS A 150 -8.08 -8.08 -2.63
C HIS A 150 -9.54 -8.16 -3.07
N GLU A 151 -10.01 -7.20 -3.86
CA GLU A 151 -11.39 -7.16 -4.35
C GLU A 151 -11.73 -8.37 -5.21
N GLU A 152 -10.87 -8.72 -6.18
CA GLU A 152 -11.08 -9.93 -6.98
C GLU A 152 -10.95 -11.19 -6.09
N MET A 153 -10.07 -11.20 -5.09
CA MET A 153 -9.92 -12.34 -4.18
C MET A 153 -11.20 -12.54 -3.36
N GLU A 154 -11.78 -11.50 -2.76
CA GLU A 154 -13.01 -11.64 -1.98
C GLU A 154 -14.18 -12.07 -2.87
N LYS A 155 -14.29 -11.54 -4.10
CA LYS A 155 -15.25 -12.03 -5.11
C LYS A 155 -15.05 -13.51 -5.42
N THR A 156 -13.82 -13.96 -5.61
CA THR A 156 -13.50 -15.38 -5.85
C THR A 156 -13.81 -16.25 -4.63
N LEU A 157 -13.66 -15.73 -3.42
CA LEU A 157 -13.99 -16.45 -2.19
C LEU A 157 -15.50 -16.66 -2.00
N GLU A 158 -16.37 -15.89 -2.65
CA GLU A 158 -17.83 -16.08 -2.59
C GLU A 158 -18.26 -17.49 -3.06
N HIS A 159 -17.49 -18.12 -3.94
CA HIS A 159 -17.73 -19.51 -4.37
C HIS A 159 -17.66 -20.53 -3.22
N LEU A 160 -17.04 -20.18 -2.08
CA LEU A 160 -17.04 -21.04 -0.88
C LEU A 160 -18.42 -21.20 -0.25
N LYS A 161 -19.39 -20.32 -0.57
CA LYS A 161 -20.76 -20.36 -0.04
C LYS A 161 -21.65 -21.39 -0.74
N GLY A 162 -21.19 -21.97 -1.86
CA GLY A 162 -21.96 -22.91 -2.67
C GLY A 162 -21.16 -24.15 -3.10
N ASP A 163 -21.78 -24.96 -3.95
CA ASP A 163 -21.15 -26.13 -4.54
C ASP A 163 -20.31 -25.76 -5.76
N LEU A 164 -19.12 -26.34 -5.86
CA LEU A 164 -18.22 -26.15 -7.00
C LEU A 164 -18.62 -27.06 -8.17
N THR A 165 -19.77 -26.76 -8.77
CA THR A 165 -20.25 -27.42 -10.00
C THR A 165 -19.29 -27.20 -11.17
N PRO A 166 -19.40 -27.97 -12.27
CA PRO A 166 -18.60 -27.72 -13.48
C PRO A 166 -18.71 -26.28 -14.02
N ALA A 167 -19.89 -25.67 -13.92
CA ALA A 167 -20.09 -24.28 -14.30
C ALA A 167 -19.35 -23.31 -13.36
N ALA A 168 -19.41 -23.53 -12.04
CA ALA A 168 -18.67 -22.74 -11.06
C ALA A 168 -17.15 -22.86 -11.25
N LEU A 169 -16.64 -24.07 -11.52
CA LEU A 169 -15.23 -24.28 -11.87
C LEU A 169 -14.83 -23.58 -13.17
N GLY A 170 -15.75 -23.49 -14.15
CA GLY A 170 -15.56 -22.71 -15.36
C GLY A 170 -15.38 -21.21 -15.09
N ALA A 171 -16.23 -20.63 -14.24
CA ALA A 171 -16.12 -19.23 -13.81
C ALA A 171 -14.83 -18.98 -13.03
N LEU A 172 -14.52 -19.83 -12.04
CA LEU A 172 -13.31 -19.76 -11.23
C LEU A 172 -12.03 -19.82 -12.06
N ARG A 173 -12.02 -20.47 -13.21
CA ARG A 173 -10.86 -20.46 -14.12
C ARG A 173 -10.52 -19.06 -14.62
N GLY A 174 -11.54 -18.26 -14.96
CA GLY A 174 -11.37 -16.87 -15.39
C GLY A 174 -10.88 -16.01 -14.23
N GLU A 175 -11.54 -16.08 -13.09
CA GLU A 175 -11.17 -15.32 -11.89
C GLU A 175 -9.76 -15.65 -11.39
N ALA A 176 -9.38 -16.94 -11.38
CA ALA A 176 -8.03 -17.36 -11.00
C ALA A 176 -6.95 -16.85 -11.97
N ALA A 177 -7.28 -16.64 -13.25
CA ALA A 177 -6.38 -16.01 -14.21
C ALA A 177 -6.23 -14.50 -13.93
N VAL A 178 -7.32 -13.81 -13.59
CA VAL A 178 -7.30 -12.40 -13.16
C VAL A 178 -6.45 -12.24 -11.90
N LEU A 179 -6.64 -13.08 -10.88
CA LEU A 179 -5.82 -13.07 -9.67
C LEU A 179 -4.33 -13.26 -9.97
N ALA A 180 -3.97 -14.13 -10.92
CA ALA A 180 -2.57 -14.33 -11.29
C ALA A 180 -1.99 -13.07 -11.94
N TYR A 181 -2.73 -12.44 -12.84
CA TYR A 181 -2.35 -11.18 -13.46
C TYR A 181 -2.18 -10.06 -12.42
N LEU A 182 -3.09 -9.93 -11.46
CA LEU A 182 -3.01 -8.91 -10.40
C LEU A 182 -1.84 -9.18 -9.46
N ALA A 183 -1.55 -10.44 -9.11
CA ALA A 183 -0.37 -10.80 -8.33
C ALA A 183 0.94 -10.43 -9.05
N ASP A 184 1.00 -10.64 -10.37
CA ASP A 184 2.14 -10.22 -11.19
C ASP A 184 2.29 -8.69 -11.24
N ARG A 185 1.18 -7.95 -11.27
CA ARG A 185 1.22 -6.47 -11.18
C ARG A 185 1.76 -5.97 -9.85
N ILE A 186 1.42 -6.62 -8.74
CA ILE A 186 1.99 -6.29 -7.42
C ILE A 186 3.50 -6.55 -7.44
N ALA A 187 3.94 -7.70 -7.97
CA ALA A 187 5.35 -8.07 -8.03
C ALA A 187 6.17 -7.12 -8.91
N ALA A 188 5.60 -6.63 -10.01
CA ALA A 188 6.28 -5.74 -10.96
C ALA A 188 6.48 -4.30 -10.44
N ALA A 189 5.70 -3.87 -9.45
CA ALA A 189 5.72 -2.51 -8.92
C ALA A 189 5.63 -2.49 -7.38
N PRO A 190 6.67 -3.00 -6.68
CA PRO A 190 6.68 -3.03 -5.22
C PRO A 190 6.70 -1.61 -4.62
N PRO A 191 6.20 -1.43 -3.38
CA PRO A 191 6.36 -0.16 -2.67
C PRO A 191 7.86 0.17 -2.48
N PRO A 192 8.23 1.45 -2.30
CA PRO A 192 9.63 1.87 -2.15
C PRO A 192 10.42 1.06 -1.11
N GLU A 193 9.82 0.78 0.04
CA GLU A 193 10.40 0.01 1.15
C GLU A 193 10.61 -1.49 0.86
N ALA A 194 9.98 -2.02 -0.20
CA ALA A 194 10.11 -3.42 -0.61
C ALA A 194 11.17 -3.64 -1.70
N LYS A 195 11.78 -2.58 -2.25
CA LYS A 195 12.79 -2.71 -3.30
C LYS A 195 14.01 -3.48 -2.79
N GLY A 196 14.27 -4.64 -3.41
CA GLY A 196 15.35 -5.55 -3.01
C GLY A 196 15.11 -6.30 -1.69
N SER A 197 13.87 -6.29 -1.19
CA SER A 197 13.52 -6.99 0.05
C SER A 197 13.25 -8.48 -0.19
N THR A 198 14.09 -9.33 0.41
CA THR A 198 13.86 -10.79 0.40
C THR A 198 12.54 -11.19 1.08
N ASP A 199 12.08 -10.40 2.05
CA ASP A 199 10.79 -10.60 2.70
C ASP A 199 9.63 -10.32 1.74
N PHE A 200 9.75 -9.28 0.90
CA PHE A 200 8.74 -9.01 -0.12
C PHE A 200 8.68 -10.17 -1.11
N ASP A 201 9.82 -10.58 -1.67
CA ASP A 201 9.92 -11.67 -2.65
C ASP A 201 9.29 -12.97 -2.11
N LYS A 202 9.57 -13.29 -0.83
CA LYS A 202 8.97 -14.44 -0.15
C LYS A 202 7.45 -14.32 -0.04
N LEU A 203 6.94 -13.16 0.39
CA LEU A 203 5.50 -12.96 0.62
C LEU A 203 4.72 -12.92 -0.69
N ILE A 204 5.19 -12.19 -1.71
CA ILE A 204 4.55 -12.19 -3.03
C ILE A 204 4.66 -13.55 -3.71
N GLY A 205 5.78 -14.27 -3.53
CA GLY A 205 5.93 -15.66 -3.99
C GLY A 205 4.90 -16.60 -3.38
N ALA A 206 4.63 -16.48 -2.07
CA ALA A 206 3.59 -17.26 -1.39
C ALA A 206 2.18 -16.95 -1.91
N THR A 207 1.86 -15.67 -2.15
CA THR A 207 0.59 -15.27 -2.77
C THR A 207 0.43 -15.86 -4.17
N LYS A 208 1.47 -15.75 -5.02
CA LYS A 208 1.47 -16.34 -6.37
C LYS A 208 1.33 -17.86 -6.34
N ALA A 209 1.96 -18.54 -5.39
CA ALA A 209 1.83 -19.98 -5.22
C ALA A 209 0.39 -20.39 -4.86
N ALA A 210 -0.28 -19.65 -3.97
CA ALA A 210 -1.67 -19.92 -3.62
C ALA A 210 -2.62 -19.75 -4.83
N VAL A 211 -2.44 -18.69 -5.62
CA VAL A 211 -3.20 -18.48 -6.86
C VAL A 211 -2.90 -19.59 -7.88
N LYS A 212 -1.63 -20.01 -8.01
CA LYS A 212 -1.24 -21.13 -8.88
C LYS A 212 -1.95 -22.42 -8.49
N SER A 213 -2.01 -22.74 -7.20
CA SER A 213 -2.74 -23.92 -6.72
C SER A 213 -4.23 -23.87 -7.08
N LEU A 214 -4.87 -22.70 -6.98
CA LEU A 214 -6.25 -22.54 -7.44
C LEU A 214 -6.36 -22.79 -8.94
N ARG A 215 -5.49 -22.16 -9.75
CA ARG A 215 -5.48 -22.32 -11.21
C ARG A 215 -5.32 -23.77 -11.65
N GLU A 216 -4.45 -24.52 -10.99
CA GLU A 216 -4.22 -25.94 -11.29
C GLU A 216 -5.45 -26.79 -10.97
N ALA A 217 -6.09 -26.56 -9.81
CA ALA A 217 -7.28 -27.32 -9.43
C ALA A 217 -8.50 -27.03 -10.33
N VAL A 218 -8.72 -25.78 -10.73
CA VAL A 218 -9.82 -25.42 -11.65
C VAL A 218 -9.54 -25.83 -13.09
N ALA A 219 -8.27 -25.95 -13.48
CA ALA A 219 -7.88 -26.49 -14.78
C ALA A 219 -8.11 -28.01 -14.87
N SER A 220 -7.85 -28.74 -13.79
CA SER A 220 -8.08 -30.19 -13.73
C SER A 220 -9.53 -30.60 -13.46
N GLY A 221 -10.40 -29.63 -13.12
CA GLY A 221 -11.78 -29.91 -12.72
C GLY A 221 -11.88 -30.52 -11.31
N ASP A 222 -10.82 -30.45 -10.50
CA ASP A 222 -10.78 -30.96 -9.14
C ASP A 222 -11.53 -30.01 -8.19
N ALA A 223 -12.83 -30.24 -8.01
CA ALA A 223 -13.67 -29.45 -7.12
C ALA A 223 -13.14 -29.46 -5.66
N ALA A 224 -12.65 -30.59 -5.16
CA ALA A 224 -12.12 -30.67 -3.79
C ALA A 224 -10.80 -29.91 -3.66
N GLY A 225 -9.92 -30.01 -4.65
CA GLY A 225 -8.71 -29.21 -4.79
C GLY A 225 -9.00 -27.72 -4.86
N ALA A 226 -9.98 -27.31 -5.67
CA ALA A 226 -10.36 -25.91 -5.84
C ALA A 226 -10.89 -25.33 -4.52
N LYS A 227 -11.75 -26.07 -3.80
CA LYS A 227 -12.24 -25.67 -2.48
C LYS A 227 -11.09 -25.48 -1.48
N ARG A 228 -10.13 -26.42 -1.44
CA ARG A 228 -8.93 -26.29 -0.58
C ARG A 228 -8.06 -25.09 -0.97
N ALA A 229 -7.88 -24.84 -2.26
CA ALA A 229 -7.10 -23.73 -2.76
C ALA A 229 -7.76 -22.37 -2.43
N LEU A 230 -9.08 -22.25 -2.60
CA LEU A 230 -9.87 -21.08 -2.19
C LEU A 230 -9.67 -20.77 -0.70
N MET A 231 -9.83 -21.77 0.17
CA MET A 231 -9.58 -21.61 1.62
C MET A 231 -8.14 -21.18 1.94
N GLY A 232 -7.19 -21.48 1.04
CA GLY A 232 -5.77 -21.14 1.17
C GLY A 232 -5.37 -19.75 0.63
N LEU A 233 -6.25 -19.03 -0.08
CA LEU A 233 -5.90 -17.76 -0.72
C LEU A 233 -5.65 -16.62 0.26
N LYS A 234 -6.51 -16.47 1.27
CA LYS A 234 -6.57 -15.25 2.10
C LYS A 234 -5.31 -15.04 2.94
N LYS A 235 -4.75 -16.11 3.50
CA LYS A 235 -3.63 -16.01 4.47
C LYS A 235 -2.34 -15.45 3.83
N PRO A 236 -1.82 -15.99 2.71
CA PRO A 236 -0.63 -15.43 2.06
C PRO A 236 -0.78 -13.95 1.70
N TYR A 237 -1.93 -13.57 1.13
CA TYR A 237 -2.23 -12.18 0.80
C TYR A 237 -2.26 -11.28 2.04
N ALA A 238 -2.95 -11.69 3.11
CA ALA A 238 -3.04 -10.91 4.34
C ALA A 238 -1.65 -10.62 4.95
N MET A 239 -0.72 -11.58 4.88
CA MET A 239 0.66 -11.39 5.36
C MET A 239 1.46 -10.42 4.48
N LEU A 240 1.29 -10.50 3.14
CA LEU A 240 1.88 -9.54 2.21
C LEU A 240 1.35 -8.13 2.47
N PHE A 241 0.03 -7.98 2.55
CA PHE A 241 -0.66 -6.70 2.80
C PHE A 241 -0.23 -6.09 4.13
N LEU A 242 -0.24 -6.87 5.22
CA LEU A 242 0.14 -6.35 6.54
C LEU A 242 1.53 -5.67 6.50
N LYS A 243 2.49 -6.27 5.80
CA LYS A 243 3.86 -5.77 5.74
C LYS A 243 4.06 -4.67 4.70
N PHE A 244 3.49 -4.82 3.49
CA PHE A 244 3.84 -4.04 2.31
C PHE A 244 2.63 -3.43 1.56
N GLY A 245 1.43 -3.55 2.12
CA GLY A 245 0.19 -3.03 1.54
C GLY A 245 0.11 -1.53 1.41
#